data_AF-A0A849F377-F1
#
_entry.id   AF-A0A849F377-F1
#
_cell.length_a   1.000
_cell.length_b   1.000
_cell.length_c   1.000
_cell.angle_alpha   90.00
_cell.angle_beta   90.00
_cell.angle_gamma   90.00
#
_symmetry.space_group_name_H-M   'P 1'
#
loop_
_entity.id
_entity.type
_entity.pdbx_description
1 polymer ?
#
loop_
_entity_poly.entity_id
_entity_poly.type
_entity_poly.pdbx_seq_one_letter_code
_entity_poly.pdbx_strand_id
1 'polypeptide(L)'
;MQRAIKIFPIICFVLWAICVSPAAALYEGGYVCREETGAVNETWAFIKHFTWEHYYWAYPFEFTTHDDLYVDWMDVAFFSGHGSHGRITTLRNCCDSVNFWDGSVSLGDDYLEFLTIDACSVAPSHPDVGNAWDDGWWDVFHRLHQLLTFRRTGWYDS
;
A
#
# COMPACT_ATOMS: atom_id res chain seq x y z
N MET A 1 -4.06 -13.92 55.75
CA MET A 1 -3.56 -13.40 54.45
C MET A 1 -2.98 -14.56 53.64
N GLN A 2 -3.79 -15.29 52.86
CA GLN A 2 -3.28 -16.43 52.05
C GLN A 2 -4.07 -16.65 50.73
N ARG A 3 -5.07 -15.82 50.42
CA ARG A 3 -5.92 -15.99 49.24
C ARG A 3 -5.42 -15.28 47.98
N ALA A 4 -4.53 -14.29 48.11
CA ALA A 4 -4.07 -13.48 46.97
C ALA A 4 -3.09 -14.23 46.03
N ILE A 5 -2.34 -15.21 46.55
CA ILE A 5 -1.23 -15.86 45.82
C ILE A 5 -1.72 -16.79 44.71
N LYS A 6 -2.94 -17.34 44.82
CA LYS A 6 -3.49 -18.28 43.81
C LYS A 6 -4.17 -17.61 42.61
N ILE A 7 -4.46 -16.31 42.70
CA ILE A 7 -5.22 -15.58 41.67
C ILE A 7 -4.27 -14.96 40.63
N PHE A 8 -3.04 -14.63 41.05
CA PHE A 8 -2.01 -14.02 40.21
C PHE A 8 -1.67 -14.80 38.92
N PRO A 9 -1.42 -16.13 38.95
CA PRO A 9 -1.10 -16.87 37.71
C PRO A 9 -2.29 -16.96 36.75
N ILE A 10 -3.52 -16.97 37.27
CA ILE A 10 -4.74 -16.98 36.47
C ILE A 10 -4.92 -15.63 35.76
N ILE A 11 -4.69 -14.52 36.47
CA ILE A 11 -4.74 -13.18 35.87
C ILE A 11 -3.67 -13.03 34.79
N CYS A 12 -2.44 -13.50 35.01
CA CYS A 12 -1.39 -13.46 33.98
C CYS A 12 -1.73 -14.31 32.75
N PHE A 13 -2.34 -15.49 32.92
CA PHE A 13 -2.74 -16.35 31.81
C PHE A 13 -3.92 -15.74 31.01
N VAL A 14 -4.87 -15.12 31.72
CA VAL A 14 -5.99 -14.38 31.11
C VAL A 14 -5.47 -13.16 30.35
N LEU A 15 -4.56 -12.38 30.94
CA LEU A 15 -3.94 -11.24 30.24
C LEU A 15 -3.13 -11.69 29.03
N TRP A 16 -2.38 -12.80 29.11
CA TRP A 16 -1.66 -13.37 27.96
C TRP A 16 -2.62 -13.83 26.84
N ALA A 17 -3.74 -14.45 27.20
CA ALA A 17 -4.76 -14.87 26.23
C ALA A 17 -5.54 -13.71 25.60
N ILE A 18 -5.68 -12.58 26.31
CA ILE A 18 -6.34 -11.36 25.80
C ILE A 18 -5.35 -10.49 24.99
N CYS A 19 -4.04 -10.57 25.28
CA CYS A 19 -2.98 -9.82 24.61
C CYS A 19 -2.39 -10.52 23.39
N VAL A 20 -3.05 -11.56 22.84
CA VAL A 20 -2.82 -11.90 21.44
C VAL A 20 -3.50 -10.79 20.64
N SER A 21 -2.85 -9.63 20.55
CA SER A 21 -3.24 -8.63 19.55
C SER A 21 -3.10 -9.32 18.21
N PRO A 22 -4.18 -9.62 17.49
CA PRO A 22 -4.01 -9.80 16.08
C PRO A 22 -3.62 -8.40 15.61
N ALA A 23 -2.33 -8.17 15.37
CA ALA A 23 -1.95 -7.24 14.31
C ALA A 23 -2.38 -7.91 12.99
N ALA A 24 -3.68 -8.19 12.86
CA ALA A 24 -4.32 -8.41 11.60
C ALA A 24 -4.52 -6.99 11.11
N ALA A 25 -3.76 -6.61 10.08
CA ALA A 25 -4.33 -5.63 9.18
C ALA A 25 -5.70 -6.21 8.79
N LEU A 26 -6.76 -5.44 9.00
CA LEU A 26 -8.11 -5.91 8.73
C LEU A 26 -8.48 -5.58 7.28
N TYR A 27 -7.72 -4.69 6.65
CA TYR A 27 -7.94 -4.22 5.30
C TYR A 27 -6.64 -4.22 4.49
N GLU A 28 -6.37 -5.30 3.74
CA GLU A 28 -5.25 -5.34 2.79
C GLU A 28 -5.73 -5.34 1.35
N GLY A 29 -5.14 -4.48 0.51
CA GLY A 29 -5.52 -4.32 -0.89
C GLY A 29 -4.39 -4.67 -1.86
N GLY A 30 -4.71 -5.45 -2.90
CA GLY A 30 -3.81 -5.75 -4.02
C GLY A 30 -4.32 -5.13 -5.32
N TYR A 31 -3.50 -4.32 -5.98
CA TYR A 31 -3.87 -3.56 -7.18
C TYR A 31 -2.95 -3.94 -8.35
N VAL A 32 -3.54 -4.55 -9.38
CA VAL A 32 -2.78 -5.14 -10.49
C VAL A 32 -2.87 -4.29 -11.74
N CYS A 33 -1.73 -3.84 -12.25
CA CYS A 33 -1.67 -3.23 -13.58
C CYS A 33 -2.33 -4.15 -14.61
N ARG A 34 -3.29 -3.61 -15.35
CA ARG A 34 -4.11 -4.39 -16.26
C ARG A 34 -3.30 -4.86 -17.46
N GLU A 35 -3.64 -6.07 -17.88
CA GLU A 35 -3.09 -6.76 -19.04
C GLU A 35 -1.57 -7.02 -18.96
N GLU A 36 -1.03 -7.16 -17.74
CA GLU A 36 0.36 -7.49 -17.43
C GLU A 36 0.45 -8.74 -16.54
N THR A 37 1.06 -9.81 -17.05
CA THR A 37 1.07 -11.09 -16.31
C THR A 37 2.04 -11.10 -15.13
N GLY A 38 3.15 -10.36 -15.20
CA GLY A 38 4.08 -10.26 -14.06
C GLY A 38 3.44 -9.54 -12.87
N ALA A 39 2.66 -8.49 -13.13
CA ALA A 39 1.98 -7.72 -12.09
C ALA A 39 0.98 -8.58 -11.29
N VAL A 40 0.31 -9.54 -11.96
CA VAL A 40 -0.55 -10.54 -11.32
C VAL A 40 0.26 -11.40 -10.35
N ASN A 41 1.40 -11.91 -10.77
CA ASN A 41 2.22 -12.82 -9.97
C ASN A 41 2.80 -12.13 -8.72
N GLU A 42 3.31 -10.90 -8.89
CA GLU A 42 3.88 -10.10 -7.80
C GLU A 42 2.82 -9.72 -6.78
N THR A 43 1.69 -9.18 -7.24
CA THR A 43 0.56 -8.83 -6.36
C THR A 43 0.04 -10.07 -5.64
N TRP A 44 -0.17 -11.18 -6.36
CA TRP A 44 -0.59 -12.44 -5.74
C TRP A 44 0.42 -12.94 -4.71
N ALA A 45 1.71 -12.86 -5.00
CA ALA A 45 2.75 -13.27 -4.05
C ALA A 45 2.70 -12.46 -2.75
N PHE A 46 2.35 -11.18 -2.82
CA PHE A 46 2.13 -10.32 -1.66
C PHE A 46 0.83 -10.69 -0.93
N ILE A 47 -0.31 -10.61 -1.60
CA ILE A 47 -1.61 -10.74 -0.92
C ILE A 47 -1.96 -12.17 -0.48
N LYS A 48 -1.24 -13.21 -0.98
CA LYS A 48 -1.66 -14.60 -0.77
C LYS A 48 -1.68 -15.12 0.66
N HIS A 49 -1.06 -14.39 1.56
CA HIS A 49 -0.99 -14.71 2.99
C HIS A 49 -1.93 -13.86 3.85
N PHE A 50 -2.75 -13.00 3.24
CA PHE A 50 -3.70 -12.11 3.91
C PHE A 50 -5.16 -12.58 3.77
N THR A 51 -6.09 -11.92 4.47
CA THR A 51 -7.51 -12.26 4.52
C THR A 51 -8.30 -11.60 3.38
N TRP A 52 -8.29 -12.27 2.24
CA TRP A 52 -8.93 -12.03 0.94
C TRP A 52 -10.34 -11.40 0.84
N GLU A 53 -10.45 -10.08 0.65
CA GLU A 53 -11.62 -9.49 -0.05
C GLU A 53 -11.26 -8.47 -1.15
N HIS A 54 -10.04 -7.94 -1.15
CA HIS A 54 -9.71 -6.72 -1.89
C HIS A 54 -8.57 -6.90 -2.92
N TYR A 55 -8.82 -7.73 -3.93
CA TYR A 55 -7.94 -7.86 -5.11
C TYR A 55 -8.58 -7.20 -6.33
N TYR A 56 -7.93 -6.16 -6.86
CA TYR A 56 -8.46 -5.31 -7.92
C TYR A 56 -7.57 -5.29 -9.15
N TRP A 57 -8.23 -5.15 -10.30
CA TRP A 57 -7.57 -4.72 -11.51
C TRP A 57 -7.43 -3.21 -11.45
N ALA A 58 -6.20 -2.70 -11.37
CA ALA A 58 -5.94 -1.30 -11.13
C ALA A 58 -6.62 -0.40 -12.17
N TYR A 59 -7.44 0.53 -11.71
CA TYR A 59 -7.96 1.66 -12.49
C TYR A 59 -7.57 2.98 -11.85
N PRO A 60 -7.39 4.07 -12.61
CA PRO A 60 -7.00 5.35 -12.02
C PRO A 60 -7.96 5.87 -10.93
N PHE A 61 -9.28 5.61 -11.07
CA PHE A 61 -10.26 6.07 -10.09
C PHE A 61 -10.08 5.44 -8.68
N GLU A 62 -9.44 4.27 -8.59
CA GLU A 62 -9.18 3.59 -7.31
C GLU A 62 -8.09 4.29 -6.48
N PHE A 63 -7.30 5.15 -7.12
CA PHE A 63 -6.25 5.96 -6.50
C PHE A 63 -6.61 7.46 -6.47
N THR A 64 -7.78 7.84 -7.00
CA THR A 64 -8.16 9.23 -7.21
C THR A 64 -9.60 9.48 -6.76
N THR A 65 -10.60 9.36 -7.62
CA THR A 65 -11.96 9.81 -7.30
C THR A 65 -12.73 8.93 -6.31
N HIS A 66 -12.29 7.69 -6.09
CA HIS A 66 -12.93 6.73 -5.18
C HIS A 66 -11.90 6.04 -4.28
N ASP A 67 -10.75 6.66 -4.04
CA ASP A 67 -9.71 6.13 -3.16
C ASP A 67 -10.26 5.70 -1.79
N ASP A 68 -11.21 6.45 -1.22
CA ASP A 68 -11.97 6.16 0.01
C ASP A 68 -12.73 4.82 0.02
N LEU A 69 -13.01 4.24 -1.15
CA LEU A 69 -13.65 2.93 -1.31
C LEU A 69 -12.66 1.84 -1.72
N TYR A 70 -11.40 2.22 -2.00
CA TYR A 70 -10.37 1.34 -2.53
C TYR A 70 -9.06 1.55 -1.77
N VAL A 71 -8.08 2.23 -2.37
CA VAL A 71 -6.70 2.26 -1.86
C VAL A 71 -6.61 2.88 -0.47
N ASP A 72 -7.40 3.91 -0.18
CA ASP A 72 -7.39 4.60 1.10
C ASP A 72 -8.21 3.90 2.19
N TRP A 73 -9.06 2.94 1.80
CA TRP A 73 -9.81 2.08 2.72
C TRP A 73 -8.98 0.94 3.31
N MET A 74 -7.76 0.71 2.81
CA MET A 74 -6.87 -0.37 3.24
C MET A 74 -5.92 0.11 4.32
N ASP A 75 -5.62 -0.68 5.35
CA ASP A 75 -4.48 -0.45 6.25
C ASP A 75 -3.15 -0.60 5.47
N VAL A 76 -3.10 -1.60 4.58
CA VAL A 76 -1.93 -1.94 3.76
C VAL A 76 -2.34 -2.12 2.30
N ALA A 77 -1.75 -1.35 1.38
CA ALA A 77 -1.98 -1.48 -0.05
C ALA A 77 -0.69 -1.85 -0.82
N PHE A 78 -0.83 -2.72 -1.81
CA PHE A 78 0.25 -3.12 -2.71
C PHE A 78 -0.20 -2.95 -4.16
N PHE A 79 0.53 -2.14 -4.91
CA PHE A 79 0.39 -2.02 -6.36
C PHE A 79 1.59 -2.63 -7.07
N SER A 80 1.35 -3.43 -8.12
CA SER A 80 2.38 -3.84 -9.07
C SER A 80 2.05 -3.33 -10.46
N GLY A 81 3.00 -2.64 -11.09
CA GLY A 81 2.86 -2.17 -12.45
C GLY A 81 4.03 -1.36 -12.97
N HIS A 82 3.74 -0.49 -13.92
CA HIS A 82 4.72 0.43 -14.49
C HIS A 82 4.65 1.79 -13.82
N GLY A 83 5.78 2.49 -13.83
CA GLY A 83 5.94 3.76 -13.16
C GLY A 83 7.01 4.63 -13.78
N SER A 84 6.98 5.88 -13.36
CA SER A 84 8.00 6.90 -13.57
C SER A 84 8.00 7.83 -12.36
N HIS A 85 8.91 8.80 -12.32
CA HIS A 85 8.92 9.83 -11.27
C HIS A 85 7.50 10.37 -11.03
N GLY A 86 7.01 10.26 -9.79
CA GLY A 86 5.69 10.73 -9.32
C GLY A 86 4.49 10.21 -10.11
N ARG A 87 4.60 9.04 -10.76
CA ARG A 87 3.50 8.49 -11.57
C ARG A 87 3.53 6.97 -11.63
N ILE A 88 2.34 6.38 -11.65
CA ILE A 88 2.12 4.98 -12.07
C ILE A 88 1.23 4.94 -13.32
N THR A 89 1.28 3.83 -14.06
CA THR A 89 0.30 3.52 -15.09
C THR A 89 -0.39 2.20 -14.80
N THR A 90 -1.72 2.17 -14.94
CA THR A 90 -2.56 1.05 -14.54
C THR A 90 -2.95 0.14 -15.72
N LEU A 91 -2.41 0.39 -16.92
CA LEU A 91 -2.66 -0.40 -18.14
C LEU A 91 -1.39 -0.52 -19.00
N ARG A 92 -0.80 -1.71 -19.19
CA ARG A 92 0.28 -2.00 -20.18
C ARG A 92 1.36 -0.92 -20.39
N ASN A 93 1.79 -0.21 -19.34
CA ASN A 93 2.72 0.94 -19.41
C ASN A 93 2.22 2.17 -20.21
N CYS A 94 0.91 2.33 -20.38
CA CYS A 94 0.37 3.44 -21.16
C CYS A 94 -1.00 3.90 -20.63
N CYS A 95 -1.41 5.07 -21.15
CA CYS A 95 -2.79 5.48 -21.34
C CYS A 95 -3.62 5.80 -20.08
N ASP A 96 -3.47 5.05 -19.00
CA ASP A 96 -4.18 5.22 -17.73
C ASP A 96 -3.19 5.53 -16.62
N SER A 97 -2.83 6.81 -16.51
CA SER A 97 -1.88 7.28 -15.50
C SER A 97 -2.54 7.78 -14.24
N VAL A 98 -1.92 7.48 -13.10
CA VAL A 98 -2.15 8.17 -11.84
C VAL A 98 -0.93 9.05 -11.59
N ASN A 99 -1.14 10.34 -11.42
CA ASN A 99 -0.09 11.33 -11.28
C ASN A 99 -0.18 11.94 -9.87
N PHE A 100 0.88 11.78 -9.09
CA PHE A 100 0.92 12.24 -7.71
C PHE A 100 1.17 13.76 -7.58
N TRP A 101 1.32 14.51 -8.69
CA TRP A 101 1.50 15.97 -8.66
C TRP A 101 0.28 16.79 -9.06
N ASP A 102 -0.70 16.23 -9.75
CA ASP A 102 -1.77 17.02 -10.37
C ASP A 102 -2.93 17.33 -9.42
N GLY A 103 -2.83 16.89 -8.16
CA GLY A 103 -3.84 17.06 -7.13
C GLY A 103 -5.04 16.12 -7.27
N SER A 104 -4.98 15.12 -8.14
CA SER A 104 -6.03 14.10 -8.27
C SER A 104 -5.96 12.99 -7.23
N VAL A 105 -4.83 12.87 -6.53
CA VAL A 105 -4.56 11.82 -5.54
C VAL A 105 -4.56 12.40 -4.12
N SER A 106 -5.21 11.72 -3.19
CA SER A 106 -5.18 12.00 -1.76
C SER A 106 -5.17 10.66 -1.02
N LEU A 107 -4.07 10.31 -0.35
CA LEU A 107 -3.90 8.99 0.26
C LEU A 107 -3.43 9.11 1.70
N GLY A 108 -3.91 8.21 2.55
CA GLY A 108 -3.70 8.25 4.00
C GLY A 108 -4.53 9.31 4.71
N ASP A 109 -5.57 9.87 4.08
CA ASP A 109 -6.57 10.71 4.75
C ASP A 109 -7.80 9.93 5.24
N ASP A 110 -7.86 8.61 5.01
CA ASP A 110 -8.75 7.67 5.69
C ASP A 110 -7.97 6.61 6.49
N TYR A 111 -7.87 5.35 6.02
CA TYR A 111 -7.26 4.22 6.74
C TYR A 111 -5.86 3.83 6.26
N LEU A 112 -5.39 4.33 5.12
CA LEU A 112 -4.11 3.89 4.57
C LEU A 112 -2.89 4.30 5.39
N GLU A 113 -2.24 3.28 5.96
CA GLU A 113 -1.03 3.43 6.74
C GLU A 113 0.22 2.97 5.97
N PHE A 114 0.13 1.94 5.14
CA PHE A 114 1.28 1.35 4.44
C PHE A 114 1.01 1.17 2.96
N LEU A 115 1.81 1.82 2.11
CA LEU A 115 1.71 1.69 0.66
C LEU A 115 3.01 1.15 0.07
N THR A 116 2.91 0.06 -0.68
CA THR A 116 4.00 -0.44 -1.52
C THR A 116 3.63 -0.28 -2.99
N ILE A 117 4.52 0.35 -3.75
CA ILE A 117 4.40 0.52 -5.19
C ILE A 117 5.58 -0.19 -5.85
N ASP A 118 5.33 -1.40 -6.34
CA ASP A 118 6.25 -2.14 -7.19
C ASP A 118 6.16 -1.64 -8.64
N ALA A 119 6.84 -0.52 -8.88
CA ALA A 119 6.94 0.12 -10.17
C ALA A 119 8.19 1.01 -10.27
N CYS A 120 8.64 1.26 -11.51
CA CYS A 120 9.91 1.92 -11.77
C CYS A 120 9.94 3.38 -11.28
N SER A 121 10.84 3.68 -10.35
CA SER A 121 11.25 5.06 -9.98
C SER A 121 10.08 5.97 -9.59
N VAL A 122 9.05 5.45 -8.91
CA VAL A 122 7.87 6.23 -8.53
C VAL A 122 8.20 7.31 -7.52
N ALA A 123 8.93 6.98 -6.45
CA ALA A 123 9.53 8.01 -5.60
C ALA A 123 10.76 8.58 -6.32
N PRO A 124 10.71 9.83 -6.82
CA PRO A 124 11.88 10.46 -7.41
C PRO A 124 12.99 10.62 -6.36
N SER A 125 14.24 10.55 -6.81
CA SER A 125 15.38 10.93 -5.97
C SER A 125 15.99 12.24 -6.45
N HIS A 126 16.75 12.91 -5.59
CA HIS A 126 17.39 14.19 -5.90
C HIS A 126 18.17 14.21 -7.25
N PRO A 127 18.92 13.15 -7.62
CA PRO A 127 19.54 13.05 -8.95
C PRO A 127 18.58 13.02 -10.14
N ASP A 128 17.32 12.63 -9.95
CA ASP A 128 16.36 12.42 -11.04
C ASP A 128 15.59 13.71 -11.39
N VAL A 129 15.25 14.51 -10.37
CA VAL A 129 14.37 15.69 -10.50
C VAL A 129 14.94 16.97 -9.88
N GLY A 130 16.17 16.93 -9.36
CA GLY A 130 16.85 18.07 -8.76
C GLY A 130 16.41 18.32 -7.32
N ASN A 131 15.11 18.51 -7.04
CA ASN A 131 14.62 18.74 -5.68
C ASN A 131 13.41 17.87 -5.30
N ALA A 132 13.64 16.56 -5.23
CA ALA A 132 12.61 15.53 -5.03
C ALA A 132 11.81 15.61 -3.71
N TRP A 133 12.20 16.48 -2.78
CA TRP A 133 11.52 16.65 -1.49
C TRP A 133 10.77 17.97 -1.39
N ASP A 134 11.04 18.95 -2.26
CA ASP A 134 10.29 20.23 -2.28
C ASP A 134 9.44 20.40 -3.56
N ASP A 135 9.37 19.38 -4.42
CA ASP A 135 8.60 19.39 -5.67
C ASP A 135 7.16 18.85 -5.51
N GLY A 136 6.75 18.52 -4.28
CA GLY A 136 5.35 18.31 -3.87
C GLY A 136 4.71 16.98 -4.26
N TRP A 137 5.44 16.02 -4.87
CA TRP A 137 4.83 14.72 -5.26
C TRP A 137 4.32 13.92 -4.06
N TRP A 138 4.91 14.15 -2.89
CA TRP A 138 4.58 13.44 -1.66
C TRP A 138 3.51 14.15 -0.84
N ASP A 139 3.07 15.35 -1.23
CA ASP A 139 2.05 16.15 -0.52
C ASP A 139 0.68 15.46 -0.54
N VAL A 140 0.50 14.48 -1.43
CA VAL A 140 -0.70 13.64 -1.53
C VAL A 140 -0.78 12.58 -0.42
N PHE A 141 0.30 12.34 0.33
CA PHE A 141 0.33 11.36 1.41
C PHE A 141 0.17 12.05 2.77
N HIS A 142 -0.94 11.79 3.45
CA HIS A 142 -1.30 12.51 4.68
C HIS A 142 -0.79 11.85 5.96
N ARG A 143 -1.37 10.70 6.33
CA ARG A 143 -1.03 9.98 7.58
C ARG A 143 -0.33 8.65 7.33
N LEU A 144 0.22 8.50 6.13
CA LEU A 144 0.91 7.30 5.70
C LEU A 144 2.16 7.06 6.58
N HIS A 145 2.25 5.90 7.22
CA HIS A 145 3.37 5.51 8.07
C HIS A 145 4.60 5.10 7.26
N GLN A 146 4.39 4.47 6.09
CA GLN A 146 5.49 4.08 5.21
C GLN A 146 5.04 3.96 3.75
N LEU A 147 5.77 4.66 2.88
CA LEU A 147 5.75 4.43 1.43
C LEU A 147 7.01 3.67 1.02
N LEU A 148 6.83 2.51 0.38
CA LEU A 148 7.90 1.74 -0.23
C LEU A 148 7.77 1.79 -1.75
N THR A 149 8.81 2.24 -2.45
CA THR A 149 8.90 2.16 -3.91
C THR A 149 10.28 1.68 -4.33
N PHE A 150 10.43 1.29 -5.58
CA PHE A 150 11.66 0.70 -6.09
C PHE A 150 12.25 1.54 -7.23
N ARG A 151 13.56 1.78 -7.16
CA ARG A 151 14.27 2.50 -8.24
C ARG A 151 14.38 1.67 -9.53
N ARG A 152 14.43 0.35 -9.40
CA ARG A 152 14.57 -0.61 -10.51
C ARG A 152 13.79 -1.90 -10.24
N THR A 153 12.46 -1.88 -10.39
CA THR A 153 11.56 -3.05 -10.66
C THR A 153 10.27 -2.51 -11.29
N GLY A 154 9.47 -3.22 -12.12
CA GLY A 154 9.55 -4.60 -12.59
C GLY A 154 9.78 -4.70 -14.11
N TRP A 155 10.64 -5.64 -14.50
CA TRP A 155 10.82 -6.05 -15.89
C TRP A 155 9.64 -6.99 -16.20
N TYR A 156 8.54 -6.45 -16.69
CA TYR A 156 7.48 -7.27 -17.26
C TYR A 156 7.97 -7.67 -18.65
N ASP A 157 8.47 -8.89 -18.79
CA ASP A 157 8.82 -9.45 -20.09
C ASP A 157 7.59 -9.31 -21.01
N SER A 158 7.74 -8.49 -22.05
CA SER A 158 6.81 -8.34 -23.16
C SER A 158 6.75 -9.60 -24.01
#